data_AF-A0A4R4R511-F1
#
_entry.id   AF-A0A4R4R511-F1
#
_cell.length_a   1.000
_cell.length_b   1.000
_cell.length_c   1.000
_cell.angle_alpha   90.00
_cell.angle_beta   90.00
_cell.angle_gamma   90.00
#
_symmetry.space_group_name_H-M   'P 1'
#
loop_
_entity.id
_entity.type
_entity.pdbx_description
1 polymer ?
#
loop_
_entity_poly.entity_id
_entity_poly.type
_entity_poly.pdbx_seq_one_letter_code
_entity_poly.pdbx_strand_id
1 'polypeptide(L)' 'MTKIIARVGDAVLGKVLGREVAGACVPEHGQKCSCVASDGYCSGGDYFRRYRQGYYNCNGACVTSTSRAICYVKKAGVC' A
#
# COMPACT_ATOMS: atom_id res chain seq x y z
N MET A 1 5.89 28.69 36.21
CA MET A 1 5.68 28.97 34.77
C MET A 1 5.79 27.73 33.86
N THR A 2 5.61 26.51 34.36
CA THR A 2 5.76 25.27 33.56
C THR A 2 4.45 24.52 33.30
N LYS A 3 3.34 24.89 33.96
CA LYS A 3 2.06 24.16 33.85
C LYS A 3 1.17 24.59 32.67
N ILE A 4 1.42 25.75 32.07
CA ILE A 4 0.57 26.31 31.00
C ILE A 4 0.95 25.73 29.63
N ILE A 5 2.23 25.41 29.42
CA ILE A 5 2.76 24.89 28.14
C ILE A 5 2.26 23.46 27.85
N ALA A 6 2.02 22.65 28.89
CA ALA A 6 1.53 21.29 28.72
C ALA A 6 0.11 21.22 28.12
N ARG A 7 -0.80 22.14 28.52
CA ARG A 7 -2.19 22.09 28.06
C ARG A 7 -2.40 22.50 26.59
N VAL A 8 -1.48 23.29 26.03
CA VAL A 8 -1.55 23.72 24.63
C VAL A 8 -0.93 22.67 23.70
N GLY A 9 0.11 21.95 24.18
CA GLY A 9 0.70 20.83 23.45
C GLY A 9 -0.32 19.71 23.18
N ASP A 10 -1.06 19.28 24.20
CA ASP A 10 -2.05 18.20 24.06
C ASP A 10 -3.26 18.58 23.20
N ALA A 11 -3.71 19.84 23.25
CA ALA A 11 -4.84 20.30 22.44
C ALA A 11 -4.51 20.44 20.94
N VAL A 12 -3.25 20.75 20.62
CA VAL A 12 -2.75 20.79 19.23
C VAL A 12 -2.42 19.37 18.75
N LEU A 13 -1.84 18.53 19.60
CA LEU A 13 -1.61 17.12 19.27
C LEU A 13 -2.93 16.36 19.07
N GLY A 14 -4.00 16.66 19.82
CA GLY A 14 -5.34 16.08 19.61
C GLY A 14 -6.07 16.59 18.36
N LYS A 15 -5.67 17.73 17.79
CA LYS A 15 -6.15 18.22 16.48
C LYS A 15 -5.30 17.72 15.31
N VAL A 16 -4.01 17.43 15.52
CA VAL A 16 -3.09 16.86 14.52
C VAL A 16 -3.21 15.33 14.47
N LEU A 17 -3.45 14.67 15.60
CA LEU A 17 -3.90 13.28 15.72
C LEU A 17 -5.41 13.22 15.44
N GLY A 18 -5.82 13.78 14.30
CA GLY A 18 -7.20 13.79 13.86
C GLY A 18 -7.75 12.36 13.83
N ARG A 19 -8.51 12.04 14.88
CA ARG A 19 -9.26 10.80 15.10
C ARG A 19 -8.36 9.57 15.27
N GLU A 20 -8.37 9.03 16.47
CA GLU A 20 -8.30 7.58 16.66
C GLU A 20 -9.49 6.95 15.92
N VAL A 21 -9.33 6.74 14.62
CA VAL A 21 -10.11 5.74 13.90
C VAL A 21 -9.30 4.47 14.05
N ALA A 22 -9.83 3.49 14.78
CA ALA A 22 -9.56 2.11 14.43
C ALA A 22 -9.98 1.92 12.96
N GLY A 23 -9.08 2.23 12.02
CA GLY A 23 -9.41 2.40 10.59
C GLY A 23 -8.78 3.60 9.85
N ALA A 24 -7.84 4.36 10.45
CA ALA A 24 -7.07 5.33 9.68
C ALA A 24 -6.03 4.60 8.81
N CYS A 25 -6.17 4.70 7.49
CA CYS A 25 -5.21 4.15 6.54
C CYS A 25 -3.83 4.79 6.74
N VAL A 26 -2.74 4.04 6.52
CA VAL A 26 -1.38 4.62 6.52
C VAL A 26 -1.30 5.84 5.60
N PRO A 27 -0.44 6.83 5.90
CA PRO A 27 -0.31 8.04 5.08
C PRO A 27 0.11 7.76 3.62
N GLU A 28 0.74 6.63 3.38
CA GLU A 28 1.17 6.18 2.05
C GLU A 28 0.05 5.49 1.26
N HIS A 29 -1.16 5.36 1.83
CA HIS A 29 -2.26 4.65 1.20
C HIS A 29 -2.55 5.17 -0.21
N GLY A 30 -2.58 4.25 -1.18
CA GLY A 30 -2.80 4.55 -2.59
C GLY A 30 -1.56 5.01 -3.36
N GLN A 31 -0.44 5.32 -2.69
CA GLN A 31 0.83 5.61 -3.35
C GLN A 31 1.43 4.35 -3.98
N LYS A 32 2.22 4.54 -5.05
CA LYS A 32 2.91 3.45 -5.75
C LYS A 32 4.02 2.89 -4.86
N CYS A 33 4.02 1.58 -4.62
CA CYS A 33 5.05 0.91 -3.81
C CYS A 33 6.08 0.19 -4.69
N SER A 34 5.65 -0.80 -5.48
CA SER A 34 6.51 -1.56 -6.38
C SER A 34 5.69 -2.32 -7.42
N CYS A 35 6.34 -3.07 -8.31
CA CYS A 35 5.64 -3.99 -9.19
C CYS A 35 5.49 -5.35 -8.51
N VAL A 36 4.26 -5.71 -8.17
CA VAL A 36 3.93 -6.91 -7.38
C VAL A 36 3.30 -7.95 -8.30
N ALA A 37 3.56 -9.23 -8.02
CA ALA A 37 2.94 -10.31 -8.75
C ALA A 37 1.41 -10.28 -8.55
N SER A 38 0.67 -10.31 -9.67
CA SER A 38 -0.79 -10.29 -9.67
C SER A 38 -1.35 -11.65 -10.05
N ASP A 39 -1.22 -12.00 -11.33
CA ASP A 39 -1.85 -13.15 -11.94
C ASP A 39 -0.89 -13.79 -12.96
N GLY A 40 -1.26 -14.93 -13.53
CA GLY A 40 -0.44 -15.61 -14.52
C GLY A 40 -1.26 -16.35 -15.56
N TYR A 41 -0.61 -16.74 -16.64
CA TYR A 41 -1.22 -17.46 -17.76
C TYR A 41 -0.22 -18.43 -18.37
N CYS A 42 -0.74 -19.46 -19.03
CA CYS A 42 0.05 -20.42 -19.79
C CYS A 42 0.06 -20.05 -21.26
N SER A 43 1.23 -20.14 -21.89
CA SER A 43 1.37 -19.93 -23.33
C SER A 43 2.53 -20.77 -23.84
N GLY A 44 2.26 -21.66 -24.81
CA GLY A 44 3.31 -22.48 -25.43
C GLY A 44 4.05 -23.43 -24.49
N GLY A 45 3.38 -23.96 -23.45
CA GLY A 45 3.98 -24.83 -22.43
C GLY A 45 4.74 -24.09 -21.32
N ASP A 46 4.79 -22.76 -21.38
CA ASP A 46 5.44 -21.94 -20.36
C ASP A 46 4.41 -21.18 -19.52
N TYR A 47 4.65 -21.14 -18.21
CA TYR A 47 3.86 -20.34 -17.27
C TYR A 47 4.48 -18.94 -17.10
N PHE A 48 3.71 -17.92 -17.46
CA PHE A 48 4.08 -16.51 -17.35
C PHE A 48 3.36 -15.85 -16.19
N ARG A 49 4.11 -15.11 -15.37
CA ARG A 49 3.59 -14.33 -14.25
C ARG A 49 3.59 -12.85 -14.60
N ARG A 50 2.44 -12.20 -14.44
CA ARG A 50 2.24 -10.77 -14.66
C ARG A 50 2.51 -10.01 -13.37
N TYR A 51 3.34 -8.98 -13.49
CA TYR A 51 3.64 -8.05 -12.41
C TYR A 51 2.96 -6.72 -12.71
N ARG A 52 2.13 -6.27 -11.77
CA ARG A 52 1.33 -5.04 -11.91
C ARG A 52 1.77 -4.01 -10.89
N GLN A 53 1.48 -2.74 -11.18
CA GLN A 53 1.76 -1.64 -10.27
C GLN A 53 1.01 -1.88 -8.94
N GLY A 54 1.77 -2.11 -7.88
CA GLY A 54 1.27 -2.20 -6.52
C GLY A 54 1.08 -0.82 -5.89
N TYR A 55 0.24 -0.79 -4.87
CA TYR A 55 -0.02 0.36 -4.03
C TYR A 55 -0.09 -0.05 -2.57
N TYR A 56 0.20 0.88 -1.67
CA TYR A 56 0.01 0.63 -0.25
C TYR A 56 -1.48 0.56 0.10
N ASN A 57 -1.91 -0.55 0.70
CA ASN A 57 -3.24 -0.64 1.31
C ASN A 57 -3.29 0.10 2.64
N CYS A 58 -4.47 0.18 3.25
CA CYS A 58 -4.64 0.91 4.51
C CYS A 58 -3.76 0.41 5.66
N ASN A 59 -3.28 -0.82 5.58
CA ASN A 59 -2.41 -1.43 6.58
C ASN A 59 -0.91 -1.22 6.27
N GLY A 60 -0.57 -0.49 5.20
CA GLY A 60 0.81 -0.30 4.75
C GLY A 60 1.40 -1.50 4.01
N ALA A 61 0.61 -2.52 3.68
CA ALA A 61 1.06 -3.61 2.85
C ALA A 61 1.04 -3.21 1.38
N CYS A 62 2.13 -3.51 0.66
CA CYS A 62 2.20 -3.34 -0.78
C CYS A 62 1.39 -4.44 -1.47
N VAL A 63 0.22 -4.07 -1.97
CA VAL A 63 -0.72 -4.98 -2.64
C VAL A 63 -0.96 -4.54 -4.08
N THR A 64 -1.51 -5.42 -4.91
CA THR A 64 -1.92 -5.07 -6.27
C THR A 64 -3.28 -5.68 -6.59
N SER A 65 -3.84 -5.30 -7.75
CA SER A 65 -5.11 -5.81 -8.25
C SER A 65 -5.03 -5.98 -9.77
N THR A 66 -5.88 -6.84 -10.33
CA THR A 66 -5.95 -7.13 -11.76
C THR A 66 -6.32 -5.93 -12.63
N SER A 67 -6.93 -4.89 -12.03
CA SER A 67 -7.27 -3.63 -12.70
C SER A 67 -6.10 -2.64 -12.81
N ARG A 68 -4.98 -2.87 -12.11
CA ARG A 68 -3.82 -1.98 -12.15
C ARG A 68 -3.00 -2.21 -13.42
N ALA A 69 -2.27 -1.18 -13.85
CA ALA A 69 -1.39 -1.24 -15.01
C ALA A 69 -0.32 -2.35 -14.87
N ILE A 70 -0.03 -3.03 -15.98
CA ILE A 70 1.05 -4.03 -16.04
C ILE A 70 2.39 -3.29 -16.07
N CYS A 71 3.30 -3.69 -15.19
CA CYS A 71 4.68 -3.25 -15.25
C CYS A 71 5.49 -4.10 -16.21
N TYR A 72 5.48 -5.42 -16.01
CA TYR A 72 6.23 -6.39 -16.80
C TYR A 72 5.66 -7.80 -16.63
N VAL A 73 6.12 -8.72 -17.47
CA VAL A 73 5.78 -10.15 -17.44
C VAL A 73 7.08 -10.95 -17.36
N LYS A 74 7.11 -11.99 -16.53
CA LYS A 74 8.27 -12.87 -16.36
C LYS A 74 7.86 -14.33 -16.48
N LYS A 75 8.64 -15.13 -17.20
CA LYS A 75 8.50 -16.60 -17.17
C LYS A 75 8.78 -17.08 -15.73
N ALA A 76 7.79 -17.74 -15.14
CA ALA A 76 7.86 -18.21 -13.76
C ALA A 76 8.01 -19.73 -13.67
N GLY A 77 7.64 -20.47 -14.72
CA GLY A 77 7.81 -21.91 -14.76
C GLY A 77 7.28 -22.51 -16.05
N VAL A 78 7.00 -23.81 -15.99
CA VAL A 78 6.30 -24.58 -17.02
C VAL A 78 4.84 -24.75 -16.63
N CYS A 79 4.00 -24.84 -17.65
CA CYS A 79 2.61 -25.26 -17.59
C CYS A 79 2.50 -26.58 -18.36
#